data_AF-A0A949JK04-F1
#
_entry.id   AF-A0A949JK04-F1
#
_cell.length_a   1.000
_cell.length_b   1.000
_cell.length_c   1.000
_cell.angle_alpha   90.00
_cell.angle_beta   90.00
_cell.angle_gamma   90.00
#
_symmetry.space_group_name_H-M   'P 1'
#
loop_
_entity.id
_entity.type
_entity.pdbx_description
1 polymer ?
#
loop_
_entity_poly.entity_id
_entity_poly.type
_entity_poly.pdbx_seq_one_letter_code
_entity_poly.pdbx_strand_id
1 'polypeptide(L)'
;MLRRIPLFGLLICAFILLGAYYLSTLIDSTIIQFVILFIAFFFVASAFMGLFYEKRIGKEIIQAGYVDQYVANHGVGNRETFKAFIQELRDNGYKINDSVERTLWEEIKKKTGYPGYQTSV
;
A
#
# COMPACT_ATOMS: atom_id res chain seq x y z
N MET A 1 4.70 6.91 16.11
CA MET A 1 5.27 6.52 14.80
C MET A 1 4.75 7.50 13.75
N LEU A 2 5.63 8.32 13.15
CA LEU A 2 5.23 9.22 12.05
C LEU A 2 4.81 8.34 10.87
N ARG A 3 3.51 8.30 10.53
CA ARG A 3 3.04 7.74 9.25
C ARG A 3 3.83 8.46 8.16
N ARG A 4 4.81 7.79 7.52
CA ARG A 4 5.45 8.32 6.32
C ARG A 4 4.37 8.41 5.25
N ILE A 5 3.73 9.57 5.17
CA ILE A 5 2.94 9.96 3.99
C ILE A 5 3.88 9.73 2.80
N PRO A 6 3.45 9.09 1.71
CA PRO A 6 4.27 8.92 0.52
C PRO A 6 4.48 10.29 -0.13
N LEU A 7 5.37 11.10 0.47
CA LEU A 7 5.68 12.48 0.12
C LEU A 7 6.10 12.58 -1.35
N PHE A 8 6.88 11.60 -1.82
CA PHE A 8 7.26 11.50 -3.23
C PHE A 8 6.04 11.33 -4.15
N GLY A 9 5.08 10.46 -3.80
CA GLY A 9 3.86 10.30 -4.59
C GLY A 9 2.99 11.56 -4.58
N LEU A 10 2.93 12.26 -3.46
CA LEU A 10 2.18 13.50 -3.31
C LEU A 10 2.82 14.65 -4.12
N LEU A 11 4.16 14.75 -4.13
CA LEU A 11 4.91 15.69 -4.94
C LEU A 11 4.73 15.43 -6.44
N ILE A 12 4.75 14.16 -6.87
CA ILE A 12 4.48 13.78 -8.27
C ILE A 12 3.05 14.18 -8.66
N CYS A 13 2.05 13.92 -7.81
CA CYS A 13 0.67 14.34 -8.08
C CYS A 13 0.54 15.87 -8.19
N ALA A 14 1.20 16.61 -7.30
CA ALA A 14 1.22 18.07 -7.35
C ALA A 14 1.85 18.57 -8.65
N PHE A 15 2.95 17.96 -9.10
CA PHE A 15 3.62 18.32 -10.34
C PHE A 15 2.75 18.04 -11.58
N ILE A 16 2.05 16.91 -11.61
CA ILE A 16 1.11 16.55 -12.69
C ILE A 16 -0.03 17.57 -12.76
N LEU A 17 -0.64 17.92 -11.62
CA LEU A 17 -1.75 18.88 -11.57
C LEU A 17 -1.31 20.30 -11.94
N LEU A 18 -0.16 20.75 -11.46
CA LEU A 18 0.41 22.06 -11.81
C LEU A 18 0.80 22.12 -13.29
N GLY A 19 1.38 21.04 -13.83
CA GLY A 19 1.71 20.94 -15.25
C GLY A 19 0.47 20.95 -16.14
N ALA A 20 -0.58 20.21 -15.76
CA ALA A 20 -1.85 20.19 -16.48
C ALA A 20 -2.57 21.56 -16.40
N TYR A 21 -2.52 22.22 -15.24
CA TYR A 21 -3.03 23.58 -15.09
C TYR A 21 -2.28 24.58 -15.97
N TYR A 22 -0.94 24.53 -15.97
CA TYR A 22 -0.12 25.38 -16.82
C TYR A 22 -0.43 25.16 -18.32
N LEU A 23 -0.49 23.91 -18.77
CA LEU A 23 -0.88 23.59 -20.15
C LEU A 23 -2.28 24.09 -20.48
N SER A 24 -3.22 23.98 -19.54
CA SER A 24 -4.57 24.52 -19.71
C SER A 24 -4.57 26.03 -19.94
N THR A 25 -3.67 26.79 -19.32
CA THR A 25 -3.59 28.25 -19.51
C THR A 25 -3.04 28.68 -20.88
N LEU A 26 -2.39 27.77 -21.62
CA LEU A 26 -1.82 28.04 -22.95
C LEU A 26 -2.79 27.75 -24.10
N ILE A 27 -4.00 27.28 -23.80
CA ILE A 27 -4.97 26.80 -24.77
C ILE A 27 -6.23 27.66 -24.68
N ASP A 28 -6.70 28.22 -25.80
CA ASP A 28 -7.91 29.06 -25.79
C ASP A 28 -9.22 28.26 -25.74
N SER A 29 -9.20 27.00 -26.20
CA SER A 29 -10.40 26.17 -26.25
C SER A 29 -10.77 25.62 -24.87
N THR A 30 -11.89 26.08 -24.33
CA THR A 30 -12.46 25.63 -23.04
C THR A 30 -12.70 24.11 -23.00
N ILE A 31 -13.06 23.50 -24.13
CA ILE A 31 -13.29 22.05 -24.22
C ILE A 31 -11.96 21.30 -24.02
N ILE A 32 -10.89 21.76 -24.67
CA ILE A 32 -9.57 21.13 -24.58
C ILE A 32 -8.97 21.33 -23.17
N GLN A 33 -9.15 22.52 -22.59
CA GLN A 33 -8.79 22.79 -21.19
C GLN A 33 -9.44 21.79 -20.23
N PHE A 34 -10.76 21.60 -20.36
CA PHE A 34 -11.50 20.65 -19.54
C PHE A 34 -10.97 19.23 -19.68
N VAL A 35 -10.70 18.76 -20.92
CA VAL A 35 -10.19 17.41 -21.17
C VAL A 35 -8.82 17.21 -20.51
N ILE A 36 -7.90 18.17 -20.62
CA ILE A 36 -6.56 18.07 -20.03
C ILE A 36 -6.65 17.99 -18.50
N LEU A 37 -7.44 18.87 -17.88
CA LEU A 37 -7.63 18.88 -16.43
C LEU A 37 -8.33 17.61 -15.95
N PHE A 38 -9.34 17.14 -16.68
CA PHE A 38 -10.07 15.92 -16.36
C PHE A 38 -9.15 14.68 -16.40
N ILE A 39 -8.34 14.54 -17.45
CA ILE A 39 -7.38 13.43 -17.57
C ILE A 39 -6.37 13.47 -16.42
N ALA A 40 -5.79 14.65 -16.15
CA ALA A 40 -4.81 14.79 -15.07
C ALA A 40 -5.41 14.43 -13.70
N PHE A 41 -6.63 14.90 -13.42
CA PHE A 41 -7.35 14.56 -12.20
C PHE A 41 -7.68 13.06 -12.11
N PHE A 42 -8.15 12.46 -13.21
CA PHE A 42 -8.49 11.04 -13.27
C PHE A 42 -7.29 10.14 -12.98
N PHE A 43 -6.11 10.47 -13.51
CA PHE A 43 -4.87 9.76 -13.22
C PHE A 43 -4.50 9.82 -11.74
N VAL A 44 -4.56 11.02 -11.15
CA VAL A 44 -4.28 11.23 -9.73
C VAL A 44 -5.27 10.44 -8.87
N ALA A 45 -6.57 10.55 -9.14
CA ALA A 45 -7.61 9.84 -8.41
C ALA A 45 -7.43 8.31 -8.47
N SER A 46 -7.09 7.77 -9.63
CA SER A 46 -6.84 6.33 -9.83
C SER A 46 -5.63 5.84 -9.02
N ALA A 47 -4.54 6.61 -8.98
CA ALA A 47 -3.38 6.30 -8.17
C ALA A 47 -3.71 6.28 -6.66
N PHE A 48 -4.51 7.24 -6.19
CA PHE A 48 -4.97 7.27 -4.80
C PHE A 48 -5.90 6.10 -4.46
N MET A 49 -6.80 5.70 -5.37
CA MET A 49 -7.63 4.50 -5.17
C MET A 49 -6.78 3.24 -5.02
N GLY A 50 -5.77 3.04 -5.86
CA GLY A 50 -4.85 1.90 -5.76
C GLY A 50 -4.21 1.80 -4.36
N LEU A 51 -3.67 2.92 -3.86
CA LEU A 51 -3.10 2.98 -2.50
C LEU A 51 -4.11 2.71 -1.39
N PHE A 52 -5.38 3.10 -1.59
CA PHE A 52 -6.45 2.84 -0.62
C PHE A 52 -6.81 1.35 -0.56
N TYR A 53 -6.90 0.69 -1.72
CA TYR A 53 -7.12 -0.75 -1.80
C TYR A 53 -6.00 -1.54 -1.12
N GLU A 54 -4.73 -1.17 -1.34
CA GLU A 54 -3.59 -1.81 -0.68
C GLU A 54 -3.65 -1.73 0.84
N LYS A 55 -4.00 -0.56 1.40
CA LYS A 55 -4.15 -0.38 2.85
C LYS A 55 -5.33 -1.15 3.42
N ARG A 56 -6.38 -1.37 2.62
CA ARG A 56 -7.57 -2.11 3.04
C ARG A 56 -7.26 -3.60 3.17
N ILE A 57 -6.57 -4.19 2.19
CA ILE A 57 -6.21 -5.62 2.20
C ILE A 57 -5.39 -5.97 3.43
N GLY A 58 -4.34 -5.18 3.74
CA GLY A 58 -3.53 -5.41 4.94
C GLY A 58 -4.36 -5.32 6.22
N LYS A 59 -5.29 -4.36 6.32
CA LYS A 59 -6.21 -4.27 7.47
C LYS A 59 -7.18 -5.44 7.56
N GLU A 60 -7.69 -5.90 6.43
CA GLU A 60 -8.66 -6.99 6.38
C GLU A 60 -8.04 -8.30 6.85
N ILE A 61 -6.80 -8.59 6.43
CA ILE A 61 -6.03 -9.75 6.89
C ILE A 61 -5.75 -9.68 8.40
N ILE A 62 -5.43 -8.48 8.92
CA ILE A 62 -5.21 -8.27 10.37
C ILE A 62 -6.53 -8.44 11.13
N GLN A 63 -7.64 -7.89 10.64
CA GLN A 63 -8.95 -7.97 11.29
C GLN A 63 -9.55 -9.37 11.25
N ALA A 64 -9.28 -10.12 10.18
CA ALA A 64 -9.71 -11.52 10.05
C ALA A 64 -8.93 -12.46 10.98
N GLY A 65 -7.91 -11.98 11.70
CA GLY A 65 -7.18 -12.75 12.70
C GLY A 65 -6.09 -13.67 12.14
N TYR A 66 -5.79 -13.63 10.84
CA TYR A 66 -4.72 -14.44 10.25
C TYR A 66 -3.36 -14.14 10.87
N VAL A 67 -3.09 -12.87 11.20
CA VAL A 67 -1.85 -12.47 11.88
C VAL A 67 -1.81 -13.02 13.31
N ASP A 68 -2.94 -13.03 14.02
CA ASP A 68 -3.03 -13.57 15.38
C ASP A 68 -2.82 -15.09 15.38
N GLN A 69 -3.39 -15.79 14.40
CA GLN A 69 -3.20 -17.23 14.21
C GLN A 69 -1.75 -17.57 13.86
N TYR A 70 -1.11 -16.78 12.98
CA TYR A 70 0.31 -16.93 12.68
C TYR A 70 1.17 -16.78 13.94
N VAL A 71 0.92 -15.71 14.72
CA VAL A 71 1.66 -15.43 15.96
C VAL A 71 1.43 -16.50 17.02
N ALA A 72 0.22 -17.02 17.16
CA ALA A 72 -0.08 -18.10 18.09
C ALA A 72 0.66 -19.41 17.74
N ASN A 73 0.79 -19.71 16.44
CA ASN A 73 1.39 -20.96 15.97
C ASN A 73 2.92 -20.89 15.85
N HIS A 74 3.47 -19.73 15.46
CA HIS A 74 4.88 -19.58 15.09
C HIS A 74 5.61 -18.48 15.86
N GLY A 75 4.91 -17.71 16.71
CA GLY A 75 5.47 -16.52 17.35
C GLY A 75 5.88 -15.49 16.31
N VAL A 76 7.17 -15.14 16.29
CA VAL A 76 7.75 -14.28 15.25
C VAL A 76 7.97 -15.07 13.95
N GLY A 77 8.31 -16.35 14.09
CA GLY A 77 8.77 -17.22 13.03
C GLY A 77 10.11 -16.82 12.43
N ASN A 78 10.52 -17.58 11.42
CA ASN A 78 11.71 -17.35 10.61
C ASN A 78 11.29 -16.80 9.22
N ARG A 79 12.26 -16.49 8.36
CA ARG A 79 11.96 -15.92 7.03
C ARG A 79 11.16 -16.87 6.14
N GLU A 80 11.33 -18.16 6.32
CA GLU A 80 10.66 -19.19 5.52
C GLU A 80 9.20 -19.36 5.95
N THR A 81 8.92 -19.40 7.25
CA THR A 81 7.54 -19.47 7.78
C THR A 81 6.75 -18.23 7.41
N PHE A 82 7.38 -17.05 7.45
CA PHE A 82 6.72 -15.82 7.01
C PHE A 82 6.40 -15.86 5.51
N LYS A 83 7.32 -16.35 4.66
CA LYS A 83 7.03 -16.54 3.23
C LYS A 83 5.92 -17.54 2.98
N ALA A 84 5.89 -18.65 3.72
CA ALA A 84 4.81 -19.63 3.63
C ALA A 84 3.45 -19.03 4.00
N PHE A 85 3.39 -18.23 5.07
CA PHE A 85 2.19 -17.48 5.46
C PHE A 85 1.71 -16.52 4.36
N ILE A 86 2.63 -15.78 3.74
CA ILE A 86 2.28 -14.90 2.62
C ILE A 86 1.77 -15.71 1.42
N GLN A 87 2.39 -16.85 1.12
CA GLN A 87 1.96 -17.70 0.02
C GLN A 87 0.55 -18.26 0.27
N GLU A 88 0.25 -18.72 1.48
CA GLU A 88 -1.07 -19.21 1.87
C GLU A 88 -2.14 -18.13 1.70
N LEU A 89 -1.85 -16.88 2.09
CA LEU A 89 -2.77 -15.77 1.87
C LEU A 89 -2.99 -15.47 0.38
N ARG A 90 -1.95 -15.62 -0.46
CA ARG A 90 -2.10 -15.49 -1.92
C ARG A 90 -2.97 -16.60 -2.51
N ASP A 91 -2.79 -17.83 -2.03
CA ASP A 91 -3.57 -19.00 -2.46
C ASP A 91 -5.04 -18.86 -2.03
N ASN A 92 -5.30 -18.21 -0.89
CA ASN A 92 -6.63 -17.82 -0.43
C ASN A 92 -7.25 -16.63 -1.20
N GLY A 93 -6.58 -16.13 -2.25
CA GLY A 93 -7.09 -15.10 -3.14
C GLY A 93 -6.73 -13.66 -2.75
N TYR A 94 -5.95 -13.44 -1.70
CA TYR A 94 -5.51 -12.09 -1.33
C TYR A 94 -4.41 -11.60 -2.28
N LYS A 95 -4.60 -10.41 -2.86
CA LYS A 95 -3.55 -9.72 -3.62
C LYS A 95 -2.53 -9.10 -2.68
N ILE A 96 -1.50 -9.87 -2.34
CA ILE A 96 -0.40 -9.41 -1.50
C ILE A 96 0.74 -8.86 -2.37
N ASN A 97 1.09 -7.60 -2.13
CA ASN A 97 2.26 -6.94 -2.69
C ASN A 97 3.31 -6.69 -1.58
N ASP A 98 4.51 -6.26 -1.95
CA ASP A 98 5.61 -5.98 -1.01
C ASP A 98 5.23 -5.02 0.13
N SER A 99 4.33 -4.07 -0.13
CA SER A 99 3.87 -3.12 0.89
C SER A 99 2.94 -3.79 1.92
N VAL A 100 2.04 -4.66 1.48
CA VAL A 100 1.18 -5.46 2.35
C VAL A 100 2.03 -6.44 3.15
N GLU A 101 3.01 -7.12 2.55
CA GLU A 101 3.95 -7.99 3.26
C GLU A 101 4.68 -7.25 4.39
N ARG A 102 5.22 -6.06 4.10
CA ARG A 102 5.86 -5.22 5.13
C ARG A 102 4.90 -4.84 6.25
N THR A 103 3.65 -4.50 5.91
CA THR A 103 2.62 -4.14 6.91
C THR A 103 2.29 -5.32 7.81
N LEU A 104 2.11 -6.52 7.24
CA LEU A 104 1.87 -7.74 8.00
C LEU A 104 3.05 -8.09 8.89
N TRP A 105 4.28 -7.95 8.38
CA TRP A 105 5.49 -8.20 9.15
C TRP A 105 5.65 -7.23 10.32
N GLU A 106 5.38 -5.94 10.12
CA GLU A 106 5.39 -4.95 11.20
C GLU A 106 4.34 -5.26 12.27
N GLU A 107 3.14 -5.71 11.88
CA GLU A 107 2.09 -6.08 12.83
C GLU A 107 2.48 -7.33 13.64
N ILE A 108 3.09 -8.34 13.00
CA ILE A 108 3.64 -9.53 13.69
C ILE A 108 4.69 -9.09 14.72
N LYS A 109 5.65 -8.24 14.33
CA LYS A 109 6.67 -7.72 15.26
C LYS A 109 6.06 -6.96 16.43
N LYS A 110 5.04 -6.15 16.16
CA LYS A 110 4.36 -5.37 17.19
C LYS A 110 3.64 -6.27 18.20
N LYS A 111 3.00 -7.36 17.74
CA LYS A 111 2.31 -8.31 18.60
C LYS A 111 3.26 -9.21 19.40
N THR A 112 4.42 -9.53 18.84
CA THR A 112 5.43 -10.41 19.47
C THR A 112 6.47 -9.66 20.29
N GLY A 113 6.65 -8.36 20.09
CA GLY A 113 7.66 -7.55 20.78
C GLY A 113 9.10 -7.73 20.29
N TYR A 114 9.32 -8.51 19.22
CA TYR A 114 10.66 -8.82 18.71
C TYR A 114 11.06 -7.98 17.48
N PRO A 115 12.29 -7.44 17.43
CA PRO A 115 12.73 -6.58 16.33
C PRO A 115 13.17 -7.32 15.06
N GLY A 116 13.40 -8.64 15.11
CA GLY A 116 13.94 -9.44 13.99
C GLY A 116 13.39 -10.87 13.95
N TYR A 117 13.68 -11.60 12.86
CA TYR A 117 13.31 -13.02 12.73
C TYR A 117 13.96 -13.86 13.84
N GLN A 118 13.26 -14.89 14.32
CA GLN A 118 13.92 -15.93 15.10
C GLN A 118 14.87 -16.69 14.19
N THR A 119 16.15 -16.68 14.54
CA THR A 119 17.24 -17.29 13.76
C THR A 119 17.36 -18.80 13.98
N SER A 120 16.46 -19.41 14.74
CA SER A 120 16.50 -20.83 15.06
C SER A 120 15.08 -21.35 15.29
N VAL A 121 14.73 -22.43 14.59
CA VAL A 121 13.69 -23.38 15.00
C VAL A 121 14.37 -24.46 15.83
#